data_AF-A0A5K7XRI1-F1
#
_entry.id   AF-A0A5K7XRI1-F1
#
_cell.length_a   1.000
_cell.length_b   1.000
_cell.length_c   1.000
_cell.angle_alpha   90.00
_cell.angle_beta   90.00
_cell.angle_gamma   90.00
#
_symmetry.space_group_name_H-M   'P 1'
#
loop_
_entity.id
_entity.type
_entity.pdbx_description
1 polymer ?
#
loop_
_entity_poly.entity_id
_entity_poly.type
_entity_poly.pdbx_seq_one_letter_code
_entity_poly.pdbx_strand_id
1 'polypeptide(L)'
;MTRTGRSRWQSIVTLATLAVGCATALTASAQSYRALKPIPLAQAKAISGKVATILRNTTDPSADDTKTLNEFFMKYIFPSMTVYDPPEALGQIAITRDQLFTRYINTAKSQGARDYLTSNTLKAMDAIAKGYYHPASRYNAVLIIGQLNDAAGKPLPAATEPLLAILENTEFKTGNATVEVPTALKLAAMIGLQRRVDGMDPALAARVTKAATAIALLKEAPEDAPPEAYGWVRKQAAKLLAAQVAKSMTPPVQETFVALLADKSIHLDDRCGIAQLLKPEMYTAAQGLDVEAMTNALGELSKQVLSLEADDAKKFEDEFYKNGGGGFGTGGGGMGFGRGGGEMGMGNFGMMPEDLGPKYERRRMIDRLLAVADGASAVAAGGTDESKAKLTELAASLRGVAEGSAPDNVSEVQIAPEVRKLAVSVNKMVTTWAPAAAAGDDAAMEDEFGAEAAADEPADEAADPAGDAEAAPAGADAVEPAADKPAAEAPAAEVPESAG
;
A
#
# COMPACT_ATOMS: atom_id res chain seq x y z
N MET A 1 14.86 -59.84 10.13
CA MET A 1 14.75 -59.86 8.65
C MET A 1 14.05 -58.58 8.22
N THR A 2 14.71 -57.89 7.31
CA THR A 2 14.48 -56.53 6.82
C THR A 2 13.34 -56.44 5.81
N ARG A 3 12.49 -55.41 5.90
CA ARG A 3 11.89 -54.76 4.72
C ARG A 3 11.66 -53.27 5.01
N THR A 4 12.64 -52.50 4.58
CA THR A 4 12.62 -51.06 4.35
C THR A 4 12.20 -50.77 2.92
N GLY A 5 11.56 -49.62 2.71
CA GLY A 5 11.78 -48.82 1.50
C GLY A 5 10.62 -48.72 0.51
N ARG A 6 10.03 -47.51 0.43
CA ARG A 6 9.94 -46.64 -0.77
C ARG A 6 8.65 -45.81 -0.73
N SER A 7 8.76 -44.56 -0.30
CA SER A 7 7.79 -43.48 -0.65
C SER A 7 8.30 -42.12 -0.15
N ARG A 8 9.48 -41.69 -0.62
CA ARG A 8 10.03 -40.34 -0.35
C ARG A 8 10.69 -39.70 -1.57
N TRP A 9 10.45 -40.23 -2.78
CA TRP A 9 11.15 -39.81 -4.00
C TRP A 9 10.29 -39.10 -5.04
N GLN A 10 8.98 -38.93 -4.82
CA GLN A 10 8.11 -38.20 -5.75
C GLN A 10 7.80 -36.75 -5.34
N SER A 11 8.11 -36.33 -4.11
CA SER A 11 7.90 -34.95 -3.65
C SER A 11 9.11 -34.03 -3.82
N ILE A 12 10.24 -34.55 -4.32
CA ILE A 12 11.47 -33.76 -4.56
C ILE A 12 11.60 -33.33 -6.03
N VAL A 13 10.86 -33.94 -6.95
CA VAL A 13 10.97 -33.62 -8.39
C VAL A 13 10.07 -32.45 -8.81
N THR A 14 9.00 -32.14 -8.08
CA THR A 14 8.10 -31.01 -8.39
C THR A 14 8.56 -29.66 -7.81
N LEU A 15 9.51 -29.66 -6.88
CA LEU A 15 10.09 -28.44 -6.28
C LEU A 15 11.37 -27.97 -7.01
N ALA A 16 11.96 -28.83 -7.86
CA ALA A 16 13.11 -28.47 -8.69
C ALA A 16 12.71 -27.80 -10.02
N THR A 17 11.47 -27.97 -10.49
CA THR A 17 10.96 -27.35 -11.73
C THR A 17 10.47 -25.91 -11.53
N LEU A 18 10.10 -25.51 -10.32
CA LEU A 18 9.73 -24.12 -10.01
C LEU A 18 10.96 -23.22 -9.75
N ALA A 19 12.10 -23.79 -9.34
CA ALA A 19 13.35 -23.06 -9.15
C ALA A 19 14.12 -22.78 -10.47
N VAL A 20 13.87 -23.57 -11.52
CA VAL A 20 14.47 -23.37 -12.86
C VAL A 20 13.61 -22.44 -13.75
N GLY A 21 12.30 -22.35 -13.49
CA GLY A 21 11.41 -21.39 -14.15
C GLY A 21 11.67 -19.93 -13.75
N CYS A 22 12.12 -19.66 -12.52
CA CYS A 22 12.48 -18.30 -12.08
C CYS A 22 13.86 -17.84 -12.57
N ALA A 23 14.73 -18.75 -13.02
CA ALA A 23 16.08 -18.41 -13.46
C ALA A 23 16.18 -18.09 -14.97
N THR A 24 15.16 -18.44 -15.77
CA THR A 24 15.19 -18.29 -17.24
C THR A 24 14.40 -17.10 -17.79
N ALA A 25 13.58 -16.43 -16.96
CA ALA A 25 12.86 -15.21 -17.34
C ALA A 25 13.58 -13.89 -16.99
N LEU A 26 14.74 -13.93 -16.33
CA LEU A 26 15.48 -12.73 -15.87
C LEU A 26 16.89 -12.62 -16.44
N THR A 27 17.11 -13.08 -17.66
CA THR A 27 18.04 -12.34 -18.54
C THR A 27 17.29 -11.16 -19.14
N ALA A 28 16.73 -10.31 -18.27
CA ALA A 28 16.51 -8.93 -18.62
C ALA A 28 17.87 -8.45 -19.12
N SER A 29 17.99 -8.22 -20.43
CA SER A 29 19.07 -7.40 -20.97
C SER A 29 19.23 -6.26 -19.97
N ALA A 30 20.38 -6.14 -19.31
CA ALA A 30 20.58 -5.14 -18.26
C ALA A 30 20.31 -3.78 -18.92
N GLN A 31 19.06 -3.32 -18.82
CA GLN A 31 18.61 -2.13 -19.49
C GLN A 31 19.42 -1.04 -18.82
N SER A 32 20.34 -0.45 -19.57
CA SER A 32 21.19 0.60 -19.04
C SER A 32 20.31 1.79 -18.74
N TYR A 33 19.84 1.89 -17.51
CA TYR A 33 19.08 3.05 -17.06
C TYR A 33 19.90 4.30 -17.29
N ARG A 34 19.23 5.40 -17.62
CA ARG A 34 19.89 6.70 -17.70
C ARG A 34 20.48 7.03 -16.33
N ALA A 35 21.74 7.41 -16.29
CA ALA A 35 22.36 8.08 -15.14
C ALA A 35 22.84 9.44 -15.59
N LEU A 36 22.52 10.48 -14.82
CA LEU A 36 23.14 11.79 -15.03
C LEU A 36 24.59 11.69 -14.54
N LYS A 37 25.54 12.25 -15.31
CA LYS A 37 26.96 12.22 -14.93
C LYS A 37 27.24 13.29 -13.86
N PRO A 38 27.54 12.93 -12.60
CA PRO A 38 27.90 13.92 -11.60
C PRO A 38 29.28 14.51 -11.89
N ILE A 39 29.52 15.77 -11.50
CA ILE A 39 30.88 16.31 -11.41
C ILE A 39 31.69 15.51 -10.37
N PRO A 40 33.04 15.49 -10.48
CA PRO A 40 33.88 14.76 -9.53
C PRO A 40 33.64 15.19 -8.08
N LEU A 41 33.64 14.23 -7.15
CA LEU A 41 33.42 14.47 -5.72
C LEU A 41 34.36 15.55 -5.15
N ALA A 42 35.61 15.61 -5.61
CA ALA A 42 36.56 16.64 -5.19
C ALA A 42 36.09 18.06 -5.57
N GLN A 43 35.55 18.25 -6.78
CA GLN A 43 35.00 19.52 -7.23
C GLN A 43 33.75 19.88 -6.42
N ALA A 44 32.85 18.92 -6.20
CA ALA A 44 31.67 19.12 -5.36
C ALA A 44 32.04 19.53 -3.92
N LYS A 45 33.05 18.88 -3.33
CA LYS A 45 33.57 19.25 -2.00
C LYS A 45 34.13 20.67 -1.99
N ALA A 46 34.85 21.09 -3.03
CA ALA A 46 35.42 22.44 -3.14
C ALA A 46 34.36 23.54 -3.16
N ILE A 47 33.19 23.30 -3.77
CA ILE A 47 32.08 24.28 -3.81
C ILE A 47 31.11 24.16 -2.63
N SER A 48 31.08 23.02 -1.90
CA SER A 48 30.14 22.78 -0.80
C SER A 48 30.22 23.82 0.34
N GLY A 49 31.43 24.33 0.65
CA GLY A 49 31.61 25.38 1.65
C GLY A 49 30.95 26.70 1.25
N LYS A 50 31.04 27.07 -0.02
CA LYS A 50 30.36 28.26 -0.56
C LYS A 50 28.85 28.08 -0.54
N VAL A 51 28.34 26.91 -0.93
CA VAL A 51 26.91 26.57 -0.82
C VAL A 51 26.43 26.73 0.61
N ALA A 52 27.14 26.19 1.60
CA ALA A 52 26.77 26.34 3.01
C ALA A 52 26.71 27.81 3.46
N THR A 53 27.64 28.65 2.99
CA THR A 53 27.61 30.10 3.24
C THR A 53 26.38 30.76 2.62
N ILE A 54 26.08 30.46 1.36
CA ILE A 54 24.90 30.99 0.64
C ILE A 54 23.62 30.64 1.39
N LEU A 55 23.45 29.37 1.76
CA LEU A 55 22.23 28.91 2.44
C LEU A 55 22.06 29.50 3.84
N ARG A 56 23.15 29.79 4.55
CA ARG A 56 23.09 30.42 5.88
C ARG A 56 22.93 31.94 5.83
N ASN A 57 23.03 32.54 4.64
CA ASN A 57 22.82 33.96 4.44
C ASN A 57 21.32 34.28 4.55
N THR A 58 20.99 35.40 5.21
CA THR A 58 19.60 35.89 5.34
C THR A 58 19.17 36.74 4.16
N THR A 59 20.11 37.11 3.28
CA THR A 59 19.81 37.82 2.02
C THR A 59 19.55 36.83 0.89
N ASP A 60 18.79 37.27 -0.10
CA ASP A 60 18.50 36.46 -1.28
C ASP A 60 19.78 36.24 -2.11
N PRO A 61 19.91 35.06 -2.76
CA PRO A 61 21.11 34.71 -3.50
C PRO A 61 21.31 35.66 -4.69
N SER A 62 22.53 36.18 -4.82
CA SER A 62 22.95 36.95 -6.01
C SER A 62 23.03 36.07 -7.26
N ALA A 63 23.24 36.67 -8.43
CA ALA A 63 23.43 35.92 -9.67
C ALA A 63 24.61 34.91 -9.58
N ASP A 64 25.71 35.30 -8.96
CA ASP A 64 26.86 34.41 -8.76
C ASP A 64 26.57 33.29 -7.74
N ASP A 65 25.77 33.58 -6.71
CA ASP A 65 25.30 32.58 -5.77
C ASP A 65 24.41 31.53 -6.46
N THR A 66 23.46 31.97 -7.28
CA THR A 66 22.58 31.06 -8.04
C THR A 66 23.38 30.18 -9.01
N LYS A 67 24.45 30.71 -9.64
CA LYS A 67 25.38 29.91 -10.46
C LYS A 67 26.11 28.85 -9.64
N THR A 68 26.56 29.20 -8.43
CA THR A 68 27.20 28.26 -7.50
C THR A 68 26.23 27.17 -7.05
N LEU A 69 24.99 27.55 -6.71
CA LEU A 69 23.93 26.60 -6.38
C LEU A 69 23.62 25.69 -7.58
N ASN A 70 23.52 26.21 -8.80
CA ASN A 70 23.30 25.39 -10.00
C ASN A 70 24.43 24.39 -10.23
N GLU A 71 25.68 24.83 -10.13
CA GLU A 71 26.82 23.94 -10.30
C GLU A 71 26.80 22.79 -9.29
N PHE A 72 26.42 23.06 -8.05
CA PHE A 72 26.34 22.02 -7.02
C PHE A 72 25.10 21.13 -7.15
N PHE A 73 23.90 21.69 -7.26
CA PHE A 73 22.67 20.90 -7.25
C PHE A 73 22.43 20.17 -8.58
N MET A 74 22.51 20.90 -9.70
CA MET A 74 22.19 20.34 -11.01
C MET A 74 23.28 19.42 -11.54
N LYS A 75 24.55 19.64 -11.16
CA LYS A 75 25.67 18.81 -11.64
C LYS A 75 26.22 17.82 -10.63
N TYR A 76 25.84 17.89 -9.34
CA TYR A 76 26.30 16.91 -8.34
C TYR A 76 25.15 16.27 -7.57
N ILE A 77 24.37 17.02 -6.79
CA ILE A 77 23.34 16.44 -5.89
C ILE A 77 22.30 15.65 -6.67
N PHE A 78 21.60 16.25 -7.64
CA PHE A 78 20.55 15.54 -8.37
C PHE A 78 21.10 14.39 -9.23
N PRO A 79 22.23 14.54 -9.94
CA PRO A 79 22.84 13.40 -10.62
C PRO A 79 23.21 12.24 -9.70
N SER A 80 23.72 12.52 -8.49
CA SER A 80 24.08 11.48 -7.52
C SER A 80 22.89 10.61 -7.09
N MET A 81 21.66 11.14 -7.16
CA MET A 81 20.42 10.40 -6.84
C MET A 81 19.96 9.46 -7.98
N THR A 82 20.60 9.56 -9.15
CA THR A 82 20.33 8.72 -10.33
C THR A 82 21.35 7.60 -10.52
N VAL A 83 22.37 7.53 -9.65
CA VAL A 83 23.40 6.49 -9.70
C VAL A 83 22.85 5.18 -9.15
N TYR A 84 22.96 4.11 -9.93
CA TYR A 84 22.52 2.76 -9.59
C TYR A 84 23.64 1.71 -9.67
N ASP A 85 24.82 2.11 -10.12
CA ASP A 85 26.01 1.27 -10.27
C ASP A 85 27.16 1.88 -9.44
N PRO A 86 27.76 1.15 -8.48
CA PRO A 86 27.42 -0.24 -8.12
C PRO A 86 26.11 -0.33 -7.32
N PRO A 87 25.50 -1.53 -7.19
CA PRO A 87 24.19 -1.71 -6.54
C PRO A 87 24.09 -1.11 -5.13
N GLU A 88 25.20 -1.02 -4.40
CA GLU A 88 25.26 -0.39 -3.08
C GLU A 88 24.87 1.09 -3.10
N ALA A 89 25.02 1.76 -4.25
CA ALA A 89 24.56 3.13 -4.46
C ALA A 89 23.04 3.27 -4.27
N LEU A 90 22.26 2.24 -4.62
CA LEU A 90 20.81 2.22 -4.43
C LEU A 90 20.44 2.28 -2.94
N GLY A 91 21.24 1.64 -2.07
CA GLY A 91 21.06 1.68 -0.62
C GLY A 91 21.27 3.08 -0.02
N GLN A 92 21.96 3.98 -0.72
CA GLN A 92 22.24 5.35 -0.26
C GLN A 92 21.16 6.34 -0.66
N ILE A 93 20.21 5.97 -1.54
CA ILE A 93 19.22 6.89 -2.09
C ILE A 93 18.38 7.55 -0.97
N ALA A 94 17.92 6.78 0.02
CA ALA A 94 17.17 7.32 1.15
C ALA A 94 17.99 8.32 1.99
N ILE A 95 19.30 8.06 2.15
CA ILE A 95 20.23 8.94 2.87
C ILE A 95 20.44 10.23 2.10
N THR A 96 20.61 10.16 0.77
CA THR A 96 20.75 11.37 -0.07
C THR A 96 19.50 12.24 -0.06
N ARG A 97 18.30 11.63 -0.03
CA ARG A 97 17.04 12.36 0.18
C ARG A 97 17.02 13.08 1.52
N ASP A 98 17.38 12.39 2.60
CA ASP A 98 17.41 13.02 3.93
C ASP A 98 18.40 14.20 3.95
N GLN A 99 19.60 14.00 3.42
CA GLN A 99 20.61 15.05 3.31
C GLN A 99 20.13 16.25 2.47
N LEU A 100 19.39 16.02 1.39
CA LEU A 100 18.79 17.09 0.57
C LEU A 100 17.96 18.05 1.44
N PHE A 101 17.11 17.50 2.30
CA PHE A 101 16.26 18.30 3.17
C PHE A 101 17.02 18.85 4.38
N THR A 102 17.73 18.01 5.13
CA THR A 102 18.33 18.39 6.42
C THR A 102 19.53 19.32 6.25
N ARG A 103 20.38 19.11 5.25
CA ARG A 103 21.62 19.89 5.05
C ARG A 103 21.48 21.07 4.12
N TYR A 104 20.46 21.07 3.26
CA TYR A 104 20.34 22.07 2.20
C TYR A 104 19.01 22.85 2.26
N ILE A 105 17.90 22.24 1.85
CA ILE A 105 16.62 22.97 1.70
C ILE A 105 16.19 23.61 3.02
N ASN A 106 16.24 22.86 4.13
CA ASN A 106 15.82 23.39 5.44
C ASN A 106 16.86 24.30 6.09
N THR A 107 18.11 24.28 5.61
CA THR A 107 19.19 25.16 6.10
C THR A 107 19.13 26.56 5.47
N ALA A 108 18.45 26.70 4.32
CA ALA A 108 18.25 27.99 3.66
C ALA A 108 17.50 28.97 4.57
N LYS A 109 18.19 30.06 4.95
CA LYS A 109 17.65 31.11 5.84
C LYS A 109 16.89 32.20 5.10
N SER A 110 17.30 32.56 3.88
CA SER A 110 16.52 33.46 3.02
C SER A 110 15.41 32.71 2.29
N GLN A 111 14.26 33.38 2.13
CA GLN A 111 13.14 32.80 1.39
C GLN A 111 13.50 32.65 -0.09
N GLY A 112 14.21 33.60 -0.70
CA GLY A 112 14.64 33.48 -2.09
C GLY A 112 15.55 32.28 -2.34
N ALA A 113 16.48 31.96 -1.42
CA ALA A 113 17.29 30.74 -1.55
C ALA A 113 16.44 29.46 -1.42
N ARG A 114 15.47 29.45 -0.49
CA ARG A 114 14.56 28.32 -0.32
C ARG A 114 13.67 28.11 -1.54
N ASP A 115 13.07 29.17 -2.07
CA ASP A 115 12.22 29.13 -3.26
C ASP A 115 13.02 28.65 -4.48
N TYR A 116 14.24 29.17 -4.63
CA TYR A 116 15.16 28.78 -5.69
C TYR A 116 15.50 27.28 -5.64
N LEU A 117 15.89 26.79 -4.46
CA LEU A 117 16.21 25.36 -4.29
C LEU A 117 14.99 24.48 -4.49
N THR A 118 13.85 24.86 -3.93
CA THR A 118 12.61 24.06 -4.01
C THR A 118 12.11 24.00 -5.45
N SER A 119 12.14 25.12 -6.19
CA SER A 119 11.75 25.18 -7.61
C SER A 119 12.65 24.32 -8.50
N ASN A 120 13.98 24.41 -8.33
CA ASN A 120 14.90 23.59 -9.11
C ASN A 120 14.85 22.11 -8.73
N THR A 121 14.64 21.80 -7.45
CA THR A 121 14.42 20.43 -6.99
C THR A 121 13.14 19.86 -7.60
N LEU A 122 12.04 20.60 -7.60
CA LEU A 122 10.78 20.17 -8.22
C LEU A 122 10.99 19.83 -9.70
N LYS A 123 11.61 20.74 -10.47
CA LYS A 123 11.90 20.54 -11.90
C LYS A 123 12.77 19.31 -12.15
N ALA A 124 13.86 19.17 -11.38
CA ALA A 124 14.79 18.05 -11.55
C ALA A 124 14.15 16.71 -11.18
N MET A 125 13.42 16.65 -10.07
CA MET A 125 12.78 15.42 -9.62
C MET A 125 11.60 15.02 -10.50
N ASP A 126 10.84 15.98 -11.05
CA ASP A 126 9.77 15.69 -12.03
C ASP A 126 10.35 15.04 -13.29
N ALA A 127 11.46 15.59 -13.80
CA ALA A 127 12.18 15.02 -14.93
C ALA A 127 12.74 13.62 -14.64
N ILE A 128 13.23 13.37 -13.41
CA ILE A 128 13.72 12.05 -13.00
C ILE A 128 12.57 11.06 -12.85
N ALA A 129 11.45 11.44 -12.25
CA ALA A 129 10.30 10.56 -12.04
C ALA A 129 9.69 10.06 -13.36
N LYS A 130 9.62 10.94 -14.38
CA LYS A 130 9.05 10.65 -15.71
C LYS A 130 10.06 10.01 -16.67
N GLY A 131 11.35 10.21 -16.44
CA GLY A 131 12.42 9.75 -17.33
C GLY A 131 12.78 8.27 -17.17
N TYR A 132 13.58 7.77 -18.12
CA TYR A 132 14.09 6.41 -18.16
C TYR A 132 15.25 6.18 -17.16
N TYR A 133 14.96 6.37 -15.87
CA TYR A 133 15.88 6.17 -14.74
C TYR A 133 15.56 4.88 -13.99
N HIS A 134 16.47 4.42 -13.14
CA HIS A 134 16.25 3.23 -12.30
C HIS A 134 14.98 3.40 -11.42
N PRO A 135 14.11 2.38 -11.27
CA PRO A 135 12.86 2.49 -10.51
C PRO A 135 13.02 3.06 -9.10
N ALA A 136 14.09 2.68 -8.38
CA ALA A 136 14.38 3.22 -7.05
C ALA A 136 14.69 4.74 -7.06
N SER A 137 15.43 5.23 -8.06
CA SER A 137 15.70 6.66 -8.23
C SER A 137 14.43 7.43 -8.57
N ARG A 138 13.59 6.87 -9.46
CA ARG A 138 12.28 7.44 -9.82
C ARG A 138 11.37 7.52 -8.59
N TYR A 139 11.23 6.43 -7.84
CA TYR A 139 10.44 6.37 -6.61
C TYR A 139 10.91 7.42 -5.60
N ASN A 140 12.22 7.53 -5.38
CA ASN A 140 12.77 8.53 -4.49
C ASN A 140 12.53 9.97 -4.98
N ALA A 141 12.57 10.22 -6.28
CA ALA A 141 12.25 11.53 -6.85
C ALA A 141 10.79 11.92 -6.55
N VAL A 142 9.84 10.99 -6.72
CA VAL A 142 8.42 11.22 -6.38
C VAL A 142 8.26 11.52 -4.88
N LEU A 143 8.96 10.78 -4.01
CA LEU A 143 8.97 11.07 -2.58
C LEU A 143 9.54 12.45 -2.27
N ILE A 144 10.62 12.88 -2.94
CA ILE A 144 11.17 14.23 -2.78
C ILE A 144 10.13 15.29 -3.19
N ILE A 145 9.43 15.12 -4.32
CA ILE A 145 8.35 16.02 -4.75
C ILE A 145 7.26 16.11 -3.67
N GLY A 146 6.85 14.95 -3.12
CA GLY A 146 5.93 14.86 -1.99
C GLY A 146 6.46 15.57 -0.73
N GLN A 147 7.77 15.50 -0.52
CA GLN A 147 8.67 16.19 0.42
C GLN A 147 8.54 17.73 0.47
N LEU A 148 8.49 18.34 -0.72
CA LEU A 148 8.73 19.77 -0.90
C LEU A 148 7.69 20.66 -0.20
N ASN A 149 8.21 21.68 0.48
CA ASN A 149 7.47 22.65 1.25
C ASN A 149 7.75 24.07 0.73
N ASP A 150 6.73 24.92 0.73
CA ASP A 150 6.79 26.36 0.46
C ASP A 150 7.41 27.11 1.66
N ALA A 151 6.94 26.77 2.85
CA ALA A 151 7.45 27.23 4.14
C ALA A 151 7.53 26.07 5.13
N ALA A 152 8.14 26.25 6.30
CA ALA A 152 8.23 25.19 7.31
C ALA A 152 6.84 24.61 7.62
N GLY A 153 6.64 23.31 7.34
CA GLY A 153 5.37 22.61 7.55
C GLY A 153 4.29 22.86 6.49
N LYS A 154 4.46 23.82 5.56
CA LYS A 154 3.48 24.13 4.51
C LYS A 154 3.89 23.48 3.18
N PRO A 155 3.16 22.47 2.67
CA PRO A 155 3.48 21.81 1.40
C PRO A 155 3.54 22.78 0.21
N LEU A 156 4.46 22.56 -0.74
CA LEU A 156 4.60 23.40 -1.94
C LEU A 156 3.44 23.18 -2.94
N PRO A 157 2.52 24.12 -3.21
CA PRO A 157 1.36 23.88 -4.07
C PRO A 157 1.71 23.36 -5.48
N ALA A 158 2.79 23.86 -6.08
CA ALA A 158 3.24 23.49 -7.42
C ALA A 158 3.63 21.99 -7.57
N ALA A 159 3.85 21.27 -6.46
CA ALA A 159 4.17 19.85 -6.51
C ALA A 159 2.93 18.95 -6.67
N THR A 160 1.71 19.47 -6.53
CA THR A 160 0.47 18.67 -6.67
C THR A 160 0.30 18.14 -8.09
N GLU A 161 0.50 18.96 -9.11
CA GLU A 161 0.34 18.55 -10.53
C GLU A 161 1.32 17.42 -10.94
N PRO A 162 2.63 17.50 -10.66
CA PRO A 162 3.55 16.39 -10.90
C PRO A 162 3.15 15.08 -10.24
N LEU A 163 2.70 15.12 -8.97
CA LEU A 163 2.26 13.92 -8.26
C LEU A 163 0.97 13.35 -8.86
N LEU A 164 0.02 14.21 -9.21
CA LEU A 164 -1.23 13.82 -9.84
C LEU A 164 -1.00 13.21 -11.23
N ALA A 165 -0.09 13.78 -12.03
CA ALA A 165 0.29 13.21 -13.31
C ALA A 165 0.84 11.77 -13.16
N ILE A 166 1.59 11.47 -12.11
CA ILE A 166 2.05 10.09 -11.83
C ILE A 166 0.89 9.17 -11.48
N LEU A 167 -0.12 9.68 -10.77
CA LEU A 167 -1.29 8.89 -10.37
C LEU A 167 -2.22 8.59 -11.56
N GLU A 168 -2.40 9.55 -12.46
CA GLU A 168 -3.33 9.49 -13.59
C GLU A 168 -2.79 8.70 -14.79
N ASN A 169 -1.47 8.61 -14.97
CA ASN A 169 -0.87 8.01 -16.15
C ASN A 169 -0.32 6.60 -15.88
N THR A 170 -0.37 5.75 -16.92
CA THR A 170 0.28 4.42 -16.93
C THR A 170 1.66 4.48 -17.57
N GLU A 171 1.94 5.50 -18.39
CA GLU A 171 3.20 5.70 -19.09
C GLU A 171 3.52 7.19 -19.32
N PHE A 172 4.79 7.50 -19.52
CA PHE A 172 5.26 8.81 -19.95
C PHE A 172 6.10 8.70 -21.23
N LYS A 173 5.91 9.62 -22.17
CA LYS A 173 6.78 9.74 -23.35
C LYS A 173 7.97 10.62 -23.02
N THR A 174 9.18 10.06 -23.06
CA THR A 174 10.44 10.78 -22.86
C THR A 174 11.32 10.62 -24.10
N GLY A 175 11.29 11.62 -24.99
CA GLY A 175 11.92 11.50 -26.31
C GLY A 175 11.22 10.43 -27.14
N ASN A 176 11.97 9.46 -27.65
CA ASN A 176 11.43 8.34 -28.43
C ASN A 176 11.08 7.11 -27.57
N ALA A 177 11.27 7.18 -26.24
CA ALA A 177 11.00 6.09 -25.33
C ALA A 177 9.68 6.30 -24.59
N THR A 178 8.91 5.22 -24.48
CA THR A 178 7.78 5.10 -23.55
C THR A 178 8.30 4.54 -22.22
N VAL A 179 7.98 5.21 -21.12
CA VAL A 179 8.42 4.87 -19.78
C VAL A 179 7.20 4.56 -18.92
N GLU A 180 7.01 3.29 -18.58
CA GLU A 180 5.90 2.87 -17.73
C GLU A 180 5.97 3.49 -16.33
N VAL A 181 4.80 3.68 -15.72
CA VAL A 181 4.62 4.17 -14.36
C VAL A 181 4.29 2.98 -13.47
N PRO A 182 5.29 2.39 -12.79
CA PRO A 182 5.05 1.26 -11.91
C PRO A 182 4.18 1.66 -10.71
N THR A 183 3.50 0.67 -10.14
CA THR A 183 2.67 0.75 -8.94
C THR A 183 3.40 1.42 -7.78
N ALA A 184 4.70 1.16 -7.62
CA ALA A 184 5.53 1.81 -6.60
C ALA A 184 5.56 3.35 -6.76
N LEU A 185 5.60 3.86 -7.99
CA LEU A 185 5.58 5.31 -8.24
C LEU A 185 4.23 5.92 -7.88
N LYS A 186 3.13 5.24 -8.20
CA LYS A 186 1.77 5.66 -7.81
C LYS A 186 1.62 5.70 -6.29
N LEU A 187 2.17 4.72 -5.58
CA LEU A 187 2.24 4.71 -4.12
C LEU A 187 2.97 5.93 -3.56
N ALA A 188 4.18 6.23 -4.07
CA ALA A 188 4.92 7.43 -3.66
C ALA A 188 4.13 8.72 -3.91
N ALA A 189 3.43 8.79 -5.05
CA ALA A 189 2.58 9.92 -5.39
C ALA A 189 1.42 10.10 -4.39
N MET A 190 0.74 9.01 -4.01
CA MET A 190 -0.31 9.04 -3.00
C MET A 190 0.20 9.53 -1.64
N ILE A 191 1.38 9.10 -1.20
CA ILE A 191 2.02 9.58 0.04
C ILE A 191 2.25 11.10 -0.03
N GLY A 192 2.74 11.61 -1.17
CA GLY A 192 2.93 13.04 -1.39
C GLY A 192 1.63 13.83 -1.40
N LEU A 193 0.57 13.30 -2.03
CA LEU A 193 -0.74 13.93 -2.13
C LEU A 193 -1.49 13.96 -0.79
N GLN A 194 -1.32 12.95 0.07
CA GLN A 194 -1.92 12.92 1.42
C GLN A 194 -1.53 14.14 2.24
N ARG A 195 -0.32 14.67 2.08
CA ARG A 195 0.14 15.89 2.78
C ARG A 195 -0.52 17.17 2.28
N ARG A 196 -1.19 17.12 1.12
CA ARG A 196 -1.60 18.29 0.31
C ARG A 196 -3.11 18.42 0.19
N VAL A 197 -3.87 17.50 0.78
CA VAL A 197 -5.35 17.50 0.70
C VAL A 197 -5.95 18.76 1.33
N ASP A 198 -5.34 19.25 2.41
CA ASP A 198 -5.79 20.45 3.11
C ASP A 198 -5.53 21.71 2.27
N GLY A 199 -6.60 22.41 1.89
CA GLY A 199 -6.52 23.63 1.10
C GLY A 199 -6.21 23.40 -0.38
N MET A 200 -6.37 22.17 -0.87
CA MET A 200 -6.25 21.85 -2.30
C MET A 200 -7.31 22.58 -3.12
N ASP A 201 -6.92 23.03 -4.32
CA ASP A 201 -7.87 23.56 -5.30
C ASP A 201 -8.97 22.53 -5.62
N PRO A 202 -10.27 22.91 -5.71
CA PRO A 202 -11.35 21.96 -5.94
C PRO A 202 -11.23 21.14 -7.22
N ALA A 203 -10.70 21.71 -8.31
CA ALA A 203 -10.53 20.99 -9.57
C ALA A 203 -9.41 19.93 -9.46
N LEU A 204 -8.32 20.26 -8.78
CA LEU A 204 -7.27 19.30 -8.45
C LEU A 204 -7.78 18.22 -7.49
N ALA A 205 -8.57 18.60 -6.48
CA ALA A 205 -9.16 17.66 -5.52
C ALA A 205 -10.03 16.62 -6.25
N ALA A 206 -10.90 17.04 -7.17
CA ALA A 206 -11.74 16.15 -7.96
C ALA A 206 -10.93 15.17 -8.83
N ARG A 207 -9.83 15.63 -9.44
CA ARG A 207 -8.91 14.76 -10.21
C ARG A 207 -8.22 13.73 -9.32
N VAL A 208 -7.72 14.15 -8.15
CA VAL A 208 -7.13 13.23 -7.16
C VAL A 208 -8.15 12.20 -6.69
N THR A 209 -9.40 12.61 -6.40
CA THR A 209 -10.49 11.69 -6.03
C THR A 209 -10.70 10.65 -7.14
N LYS A 210 -10.85 11.10 -8.39
CA LYS A 210 -11.05 10.23 -9.55
C LYS A 210 -9.90 9.21 -9.70
N ALA A 211 -8.65 9.67 -9.64
CA ALA A 211 -7.48 8.82 -9.81
C ALA A 211 -7.30 7.83 -8.64
N ALA A 212 -7.53 8.27 -7.41
CA ALA A 212 -7.46 7.40 -6.23
C ALA A 212 -8.60 6.37 -6.21
N THR A 213 -9.83 6.74 -6.60
CA THR A 213 -10.95 5.79 -6.76
C THR A 213 -10.64 4.75 -7.82
N ALA A 214 -10.05 5.13 -8.96
CA ALA A 214 -9.67 4.18 -10.01
C ALA A 214 -8.68 3.12 -9.49
N ILE A 215 -7.69 3.53 -8.67
CA ILE A 215 -6.74 2.60 -8.05
C ILE A 215 -7.43 1.74 -6.97
N ALA A 216 -8.27 2.34 -6.13
CA ALA A 216 -8.98 1.63 -5.08
C ALA A 216 -9.92 0.54 -5.62
N LEU A 217 -10.56 0.78 -6.77
CA LEU A 217 -11.52 -0.14 -7.36
C LEU A 217 -10.93 -1.09 -8.40
N LEU A 218 -9.63 -0.98 -8.71
CA LEU A 218 -8.97 -1.93 -9.62
C LEU A 218 -8.86 -3.29 -8.92
N LYS A 219 -9.60 -4.29 -9.42
CA LYS A 219 -9.61 -5.64 -8.84
C LYS A 219 -8.38 -6.45 -9.23
N GLU A 220 -7.97 -6.35 -10.48
CA GLU A 220 -6.81 -7.05 -11.01
C GLU A 220 -5.54 -6.28 -10.67
N ALA A 221 -4.60 -6.95 -10.01
CA ALA A 221 -3.32 -6.35 -9.71
C ALA A 221 -2.55 -6.08 -11.02
N PRO A 222 -1.93 -4.89 -11.18
CA PRO A 222 -1.03 -4.63 -12.28
C PRO A 222 0.11 -5.66 -12.33
N GLU A 223 0.65 -5.93 -13.53
CA GLU A 223 1.70 -6.94 -13.73
C GLU A 223 2.95 -6.72 -12.86
N ASP A 224 3.21 -5.48 -12.45
CA ASP A 224 4.36 -5.10 -11.63
C ASP A 224 4.14 -5.24 -10.10
N ALA A 225 2.97 -5.72 -9.67
CA ALA A 225 2.63 -5.89 -8.26
C ALA A 225 1.97 -7.24 -7.98
N PRO A 226 2.42 -8.01 -6.97
CA PRO A 226 1.72 -9.24 -6.60
C PRO A 226 0.33 -8.91 -6.01
N PRO A 227 -0.70 -9.76 -6.24
CA PRO A 227 -2.07 -9.51 -5.78
C PRO A 227 -2.18 -9.16 -4.30
N GLU A 228 -1.43 -9.86 -3.46
CA GLU A 228 -1.39 -9.65 -2.00
C GLU A 228 -0.90 -8.23 -1.64
N ALA A 229 0.16 -7.76 -2.30
CA ALA A 229 0.67 -6.41 -2.06
C ALA A 229 -0.23 -5.33 -2.66
N TYR A 230 -0.97 -5.66 -3.73
CA TYR A 230 -1.88 -4.72 -4.37
C TYR A 230 -3.09 -4.39 -3.47
N GLY A 231 -3.59 -5.34 -2.67
CA GLY A 231 -4.59 -5.06 -1.63
C GLY A 231 -4.17 -3.91 -0.69
N TRP A 232 -2.89 -3.91 -0.28
CA TRP A 232 -2.33 -2.83 0.52
C TRP A 232 -2.24 -1.49 -0.25
N VAL A 233 -1.94 -1.52 -1.55
CA VAL A 233 -1.96 -0.32 -2.41
C VAL A 233 -3.37 0.28 -2.49
N ARG A 234 -4.41 -0.56 -2.65
CA ARG A 234 -5.82 -0.15 -2.65
C ARG A 234 -6.21 0.52 -1.32
N LYS A 235 -5.71 0.01 -0.19
CA LYS A 235 -5.86 0.66 1.12
C LYS A 235 -5.15 2.01 1.21
N GLN A 236 -3.97 2.19 0.59
CA GLN A 236 -3.33 3.51 0.54
C GLN A 236 -4.12 4.51 -0.30
N ALA A 237 -4.78 4.06 -1.37
CA ALA A 237 -5.72 4.89 -2.12
C ALA A 237 -6.93 5.28 -1.26
N ALA A 238 -7.51 4.34 -0.51
CA ALA A 238 -8.57 4.62 0.46
C ALA A 238 -8.13 5.65 1.52
N LYS A 239 -6.89 5.56 2.01
CA LYS A 239 -6.33 6.53 2.95
C LYS A 239 -6.22 7.94 2.35
N LEU A 240 -5.83 8.05 1.09
CA LEU A 240 -5.81 9.34 0.38
C LEU A 240 -7.24 9.90 0.21
N LEU A 241 -8.20 9.06 -0.17
CA LEU A 241 -9.61 9.45 -0.27
C LEU A 241 -10.16 9.93 1.08
N ALA A 242 -9.93 9.19 2.17
CA ALA A 242 -10.34 9.57 3.52
C ALA A 242 -9.77 10.94 3.92
N ALA A 243 -8.49 11.19 3.59
CA ALA A 243 -7.85 12.46 3.89
C ALA A 243 -8.51 13.63 3.12
N GLN A 244 -8.95 13.42 1.87
CA GLN A 244 -9.66 14.44 1.10
C GLN A 244 -11.05 14.78 1.67
N VAL A 245 -11.77 13.78 2.16
CA VAL A 245 -13.15 13.93 2.65
C VAL A 245 -13.25 14.03 4.18
N ALA A 246 -12.14 14.30 4.87
CA ALA A 246 -12.05 14.26 6.33
C ALA A 246 -13.10 15.13 7.05
N LYS A 247 -13.61 16.19 6.40
CA LYS A 247 -14.62 17.11 6.94
C LYS A 247 -16.04 16.85 6.44
N SER A 248 -16.20 16.13 5.33
CA SER A 248 -17.50 15.87 4.71
C SER A 248 -17.33 14.80 3.64
N MET A 249 -17.86 13.61 3.92
CA MET A 249 -17.93 12.48 3.00
C MET A 249 -18.78 12.85 1.78
N THR A 250 -18.36 12.39 0.61
CA THR A 250 -19.13 12.53 -0.64
C THR A 250 -19.66 11.16 -1.07
N PRO A 251 -20.81 11.09 -1.78
CA PRO A 251 -21.38 9.81 -2.21
C PRO A 251 -20.41 8.93 -3.02
N PRO A 252 -19.67 9.44 -4.03
CA PRO A 252 -18.74 8.59 -4.80
C PRO A 252 -17.60 8.02 -3.96
N VAL A 253 -17.13 8.77 -2.95
CA VAL A 253 -16.11 8.27 -2.03
C VAL A 253 -16.70 7.23 -1.09
N GLN A 254 -17.89 7.46 -0.55
CA GLN A 254 -18.58 6.47 0.29
C GLN A 254 -18.80 5.15 -0.46
N GLU A 255 -19.30 5.21 -1.70
CA GLU A 255 -19.48 4.04 -2.58
C GLU A 255 -18.15 3.28 -2.77
N THR A 256 -17.04 4.01 -2.92
CA THR A 256 -15.69 3.41 -2.99
C THR A 256 -15.35 2.65 -1.70
N PHE A 257 -15.63 3.22 -0.52
CA PHE A 257 -15.41 2.55 0.76
C PHE A 257 -16.33 1.32 0.93
N VAL A 258 -17.61 1.41 0.55
CA VAL A 258 -18.54 0.26 0.59
C VAL A 258 -18.00 -0.88 -0.28
N ALA A 259 -17.59 -0.58 -1.51
CA ALA A 259 -17.04 -1.57 -2.43
C ALA A 259 -15.76 -2.22 -1.88
N LEU A 260 -14.83 -1.43 -1.33
CA LEU A 260 -13.62 -1.93 -0.70
C LEU A 260 -13.89 -2.83 0.51
N LEU A 261 -14.84 -2.44 1.38
CA LEU A 261 -15.20 -3.23 2.55
C LEU A 261 -15.91 -4.54 2.17
N ALA A 262 -16.64 -4.57 1.06
CA ALA A 262 -17.33 -5.76 0.55
C ALA A 262 -16.42 -6.69 -0.27
N ASP A 263 -15.28 -6.21 -0.77
CA ASP A 263 -14.41 -6.95 -1.69
C ASP A 263 -13.59 -8.03 -0.98
N LYS A 264 -14.03 -9.29 -1.10
CA LYS A 264 -13.36 -10.47 -0.52
C LYS A 264 -11.98 -10.78 -1.14
N SER A 265 -11.60 -10.14 -2.25
CA SER A 265 -10.24 -10.26 -2.82
C SER A 265 -9.20 -9.45 -2.03
N ILE A 266 -9.62 -8.45 -1.24
CA ILE A 266 -8.73 -7.71 -0.36
C ILE A 266 -8.54 -8.50 0.92
N HIS A 267 -7.29 -8.61 1.37
CA HIS A 267 -6.96 -9.26 2.64
C HIS A 267 -7.77 -8.65 3.79
N LEU A 268 -8.24 -9.50 4.70
CA LEU A 268 -9.15 -9.12 5.78
C LEU A 268 -8.58 -7.97 6.64
N ASP A 269 -7.28 -7.99 6.95
CA ASP A 269 -6.60 -6.93 7.72
C ASP A 269 -6.60 -5.57 7.00
N ASP A 270 -6.55 -5.58 5.68
CA ASP A 270 -6.61 -4.34 4.91
C ASP A 270 -8.02 -3.78 4.88
N ARG A 271 -9.06 -4.62 4.81
CA ARG A 271 -10.47 -4.21 4.94
C ARG A 271 -10.77 -3.65 6.32
N CYS A 272 -10.29 -4.28 7.40
CA CYS A 272 -10.36 -3.72 8.75
C CYS A 272 -9.64 -2.36 8.82
N GLY A 273 -8.42 -2.27 8.27
CA GLY A 273 -7.69 -1.00 8.21
C GLY A 273 -8.44 0.08 7.42
N ILE A 274 -9.17 -0.28 6.36
CA ILE A 274 -10.02 0.65 5.60
C ILE A 274 -11.22 1.12 6.45
N ALA A 275 -11.86 0.23 7.21
CA ALA A 275 -12.92 0.60 8.15
C ALA A 275 -12.43 1.63 9.18
N GLN A 276 -11.22 1.45 9.70
CA GLN A 276 -10.61 2.36 10.69
C GLN A 276 -10.31 3.78 10.15
N LEU A 277 -10.22 3.94 8.82
CA LEU A 277 -10.03 5.25 8.19
C LEU A 277 -11.27 6.14 8.33
N LEU A 278 -12.45 5.56 8.54
CA LEU A 278 -13.69 6.30 8.72
C LEU A 278 -13.63 7.11 10.02
N LYS A 279 -14.13 8.35 9.97
CA LYS A 279 -14.18 9.26 11.12
C LYS A 279 -15.57 9.87 11.27
N PRO A 280 -16.05 10.12 12.51
CA PRO A 280 -17.36 10.73 12.74
C PRO A 280 -17.57 12.03 11.96
N GLU A 281 -16.53 12.87 11.88
CA GLU A 281 -16.56 14.17 11.20
C GLU A 281 -16.85 14.06 9.70
N MET A 282 -16.56 12.91 9.07
CA MET A 282 -16.89 12.67 7.68
C MET A 282 -18.40 12.55 7.47
N TYR A 283 -19.16 12.08 8.46
CA TYR A 283 -20.58 11.75 8.31
C TYR A 283 -21.51 12.83 8.86
N THR A 284 -21.09 13.59 9.88
CA THR A 284 -21.97 14.57 10.56
C THR A 284 -22.45 15.72 9.68
N ALA A 285 -21.65 16.13 8.69
CA ALA A 285 -21.95 17.23 7.78
C ALA A 285 -22.27 16.77 6.34
N ALA A 286 -22.28 15.48 6.08
CA ALA A 286 -22.45 14.94 4.74
C ALA A 286 -23.94 14.81 4.36
N GLN A 287 -24.24 14.92 3.07
CA GLN A 287 -25.59 14.82 2.53
C GLN A 287 -25.63 13.80 1.38
N GLY A 288 -26.78 13.14 1.21
CA GLY A 288 -26.98 12.17 0.13
C GLY A 288 -26.14 10.89 0.27
N LEU A 289 -25.68 10.58 1.48
CA LEU A 289 -24.95 9.35 1.76
C LEU A 289 -25.91 8.15 1.85
N ASP A 290 -25.48 7.03 1.29
CA ASP A 290 -26.12 5.73 1.51
C ASP A 290 -25.55 5.08 2.78
N VAL A 291 -26.03 5.56 3.94
CA VAL A 291 -25.59 5.04 5.24
C VAL A 291 -25.97 3.58 5.40
N GLU A 292 -27.10 3.14 4.82
CA GLU A 292 -27.57 1.76 4.95
C GLU A 292 -26.62 0.78 4.26
N ALA A 293 -26.16 1.06 3.04
CA ALA A 293 -25.16 0.25 2.35
C ALA A 293 -23.85 0.14 3.17
N MET A 294 -23.41 1.25 3.78
CA MET A 294 -22.23 1.24 4.65
C MET A 294 -22.47 0.45 5.95
N THR A 295 -23.66 0.55 6.55
CA THR A 295 -24.05 -0.24 7.72
C THR A 295 -23.97 -1.73 7.41
N ASN A 296 -24.52 -2.15 6.27
CA ASN A 296 -24.50 -3.55 5.83
C ASN A 296 -23.08 -4.03 5.53
N ALA A 297 -22.26 -3.22 4.86
CA ALA A 297 -20.86 -3.56 4.57
C ALA A 297 -20.02 -3.76 5.85
N LEU A 298 -20.20 -2.92 6.87
CA LEU A 298 -19.52 -3.06 8.16
C LEU A 298 -20.03 -4.25 8.97
N GLY A 299 -21.34 -4.54 8.93
CA GLY A 299 -21.92 -5.73 9.54
C GLY A 299 -21.36 -7.02 8.94
N GLU A 300 -21.30 -7.08 7.61
CA GLU A 300 -20.76 -8.24 6.89
C GLU A 300 -19.25 -8.40 7.09
N LEU A 301 -18.48 -7.30 7.12
CA LEU A 301 -17.07 -7.35 7.52
C LEU A 301 -16.91 -7.90 8.95
N SER A 302 -17.77 -7.48 9.89
CA SER A 302 -17.74 -7.98 11.27
C SER A 302 -17.98 -9.48 11.36
N LYS A 303 -18.95 -10.00 10.60
CA LYS A 303 -19.20 -11.46 10.49
C LYS A 303 -17.97 -12.20 10.01
N GLN A 304 -17.31 -11.70 8.97
CA GLN A 304 -16.13 -12.34 8.38
C GLN A 304 -14.94 -12.32 9.34
N VAL A 305 -14.70 -11.20 10.03
CA VAL A 305 -13.67 -11.11 11.08
C VAL A 305 -13.95 -12.14 12.18
N LEU A 306 -15.17 -12.16 12.72
CA LEU A 306 -15.50 -13.02 13.84
C LEU A 306 -15.57 -14.50 13.46
N SER A 307 -15.92 -14.84 12.22
CA SER A 307 -15.84 -16.22 11.73
C SER A 307 -14.40 -16.73 11.78
N LEU A 308 -13.45 -15.96 11.24
CA LEU A 308 -12.04 -16.33 11.24
C LEU A 308 -11.47 -16.41 12.65
N GLU A 309 -11.73 -15.40 13.50
CA GLU A 309 -11.21 -15.40 14.88
C GLU A 309 -11.88 -16.48 15.75
N ALA A 310 -13.15 -16.82 15.53
CA ALA A 310 -13.81 -17.92 16.23
C ALA A 310 -13.24 -19.29 15.82
N ASP A 311 -12.90 -19.49 14.54
CA ASP A 311 -12.24 -20.70 14.07
C ASP A 311 -10.84 -20.86 14.66
N ASP A 312 -10.06 -19.77 14.69
CA ASP A 312 -8.73 -19.78 15.30
C ASP A 312 -8.81 -19.97 16.84
N ALA A 313 -9.80 -19.37 17.50
CA ALA A 313 -10.07 -19.58 18.92
C ALA A 313 -10.44 -21.05 19.21
N LYS A 314 -11.26 -21.68 18.36
CA LYS A 314 -11.64 -23.08 18.49
C LYS A 314 -10.44 -24.01 18.29
N LYS A 315 -9.60 -23.77 17.28
CA LYS A 315 -8.36 -24.55 17.08
C LYS A 315 -7.45 -24.45 18.30
N PHE A 316 -7.29 -23.24 18.84
CA PHE A 316 -6.52 -23.02 20.07
C PHE A 316 -7.06 -23.85 21.24
N GLU A 317 -8.38 -23.81 21.49
CA GLU A 317 -9.02 -24.63 22.54
C GLU A 317 -8.82 -26.13 22.31
N ASP A 318 -9.06 -26.60 21.08
CA ASP A 318 -8.92 -28.01 20.72
C ASP A 318 -7.49 -28.51 20.96
N GLU A 319 -6.48 -27.73 20.58
CA GLU A 319 -5.07 -28.06 20.82
C GLU A 319 -4.70 -27.98 22.31
N PHE A 320 -5.22 -26.97 23.02
CA PHE A 320 -5.01 -26.82 24.46
C PHE A 320 -5.58 -28.01 25.26
N TYR A 321 -6.79 -28.47 24.91
CA TYR A 321 -7.44 -29.60 25.59
C TYR A 321 -6.88 -30.96 25.16
N LYS A 322 -6.55 -31.15 23.86
CA LYS A 322 -5.91 -32.39 23.38
C LYS A 322 -4.55 -32.63 24.02
N ASN A 323 -3.80 -31.56 24.30
CA ASN A 323 -2.50 -31.63 24.98
C ASN A 323 -2.65 -31.73 26.52
N GLY A 324 -3.84 -32.07 27.02
CA GLY A 324 -4.07 -32.40 28.41
C GLY A 324 -4.40 -31.24 29.34
N GLY A 325 -4.75 -30.05 28.81
CA GLY A 325 -5.44 -28.95 29.52
C GLY A 325 -4.80 -28.39 30.81
N GLY A 326 -3.63 -28.90 31.21
CA GLY A 326 -3.01 -28.61 32.51
C GLY A 326 -1.65 -29.27 32.72
N GLY A 327 -1.05 -29.86 31.67
CA GLY A 327 0.22 -30.61 31.77
C GLY A 327 1.50 -29.79 31.63
N PHE A 328 1.45 -28.51 31.25
CA PHE A 328 2.65 -27.69 31.01
C PHE A 328 3.37 -27.21 32.28
N GLY A 329 2.97 -27.68 33.46
CA GLY A 329 3.54 -27.21 34.72
C GLY A 329 3.42 -28.17 35.89
N THR A 330 3.73 -29.46 35.73
CA THR A 330 4.26 -30.30 36.83
C THR A 330 4.84 -31.63 36.35
N GLY A 331 5.63 -31.61 35.27
CA GLY A 331 6.63 -32.64 35.00
C GLY A 331 7.81 -32.61 35.99
N GLY A 332 7.55 -32.28 37.27
CA GLY A 332 8.44 -32.52 38.39
C GLY A 332 7.97 -33.81 39.06
N GLY A 333 8.53 -34.94 38.66
CA GLY A 333 8.05 -36.24 39.15
C GLY A 333 8.87 -37.46 38.78
N GLY A 334 10.20 -37.36 38.78
CA GLY A 334 11.06 -38.52 39.08
C GLY A 334 11.81 -39.14 37.91
N MET A 335 13.11 -38.85 37.84
CA MET A 335 14.19 -39.85 37.83
C MET A 335 15.53 -39.10 37.82
N GLY A 336 16.32 -39.31 38.88
CA GLY A 336 17.78 -39.12 38.79
C GLY A 336 18.36 -37.95 39.57
N PHE A 337 18.37 -38.08 40.90
CA PHE A 337 19.55 -37.69 41.68
C PHE A 337 20.77 -38.49 41.17
N GLY A 338 21.37 -38.03 40.07
CA GLY A 338 22.61 -38.54 39.49
C GLY A 338 23.75 -37.57 39.78
N ARG A 339 24.19 -37.58 41.04
CA ARG A 339 25.42 -36.94 41.50
C ARG A 339 26.61 -37.59 40.76
N GLY A 340 27.18 -36.90 39.77
CA GLY A 340 28.38 -37.36 39.09
C GLY A 340 28.99 -36.25 38.27
N GLY A 341 30.08 -35.68 38.76
CA GLY A 341 30.76 -34.52 38.17
C GLY A 341 31.25 -34.76 36.75
N GLY A 342 31.31 -33.66 35.99
CA GLY A 342 31.84 -33.63 34.64
C GLY A 342 32.00 -32.18 34.21
N GLU A 343 33.25 -31.74 34.28
CA GLU A 343 33.79 -30.48 33.75
C GLU A 343 33.34 -30.13 32.33
N MET A 344 33.25 -28.82 32.12
CA MET A 344 33.60 -28.08 30.88
C MET A 344 32.86 -28.42 29.58
N GLY A 345 32.03 -27.46 29.15
CA GLY A 345 31.56 -27.37 27.77
C GLY A 345 30.87 -26.03 27.52
N MET A 346 31.64 -24.95 27.38
CA MET A 346 31.22 -23.66 26.82
C MET A 346 30.86 -23.83 25.32
N GLY A 347 29.79 -24.56 25.04
CA GLY A 347 29.31 -24.84 23.70
C GLY A 347 27.90 -24.32 23.53
N ASN A 348 27.81 -23.09 23.00
CA ASN A 348 26.68 -22.57 22.23
C ASN A 348 25.31 -23.18 22.61
N PHE A 349 24.70 -22.69 23.70
CA PHE A 349 23.29 -22.91 24.00
C PHE A 349 22.46 -22.34 22.84
N GLY A 350 22.27 -23.18 21.81
CA GLY A 350 21.16 -23.04 20.90
C GLY A 350 19.91 -23.15 21.76
N MET A 351 19.38 -21.99 22.14
CA MET A 351 18.00 -21.82 22.57
C MET A 351 17.17 -22.51 21.50
N MET A 352 16.83 -23.79 21.74
CA MET A 352 15.81 -24.46 20.96
C MET A 352 14.61 -23.52 21.02
N PRO A 353 14.00 -23.15 19.88
CA PRO A 353 12.81 -22.34 19.88
C PRO A 353 11.87 -23.01 20.88
N GLU A 354 11.62 -22.35 22.01
CA GLU A 354 10.64 -22.82 22.96
C GLU A 354 9.37 -22.98 22.13
N ASP A 355 8.96 -24.24 21.95
CA ASP A 355 7.76 -24.61 21.23
C ASP A 355 6.62 -24.19 22.16
N LEU A 356 6.35 -22.88 22.13
CA LEU A 356 5.53 -22.11 23.07
C LEU A 356 4.04 -22.41 22.82
N GLY A 357 3.68 -23.69 22.81
CA GLY A 357 2.31 -24.17 22.65
C GLY A 357 1.56 -23.62 21.42
N PRO A 358 0.29 -24.01 21.26
CA PRO A 358 -0.63 -23.26 20.42
C PRO A 358 -0.71 -21.80 20.90
N LYS A 359 -0.49 -20.85 19.98
CA LYS A 359 -0.68 -19.42 20.26
C LYS A 359 -1.92 -18.92 19.54
N TYR A 360 -2.87 -18.40 20.30
CA TYR A 360 -3.94 -17.58 19.77
C TYR A 360 -3.42 -16.14 19.61
N GLU A 361 -3.47 -15.60 18.38
CA GLU A 361 -2.94 -14.28 18.03
C GLU A 361 -3.82 -13.14 18.58
N ARG A 362 -3.83 -12.99 19.92
CA ARG A 362 -4.67 -12.04 20.68
C ARG A 362 -4.61 -10.62 20.11
N ARG A 363 -3.41 -10.13 19.82
CA ARG A 363 -3.20 -8.75 19.34
C ARG A 363 -3.90 -8.49 18.02
N ARG A 364 -3.77 -9.44 17.08
CA ARG A 364 -4.41 -9.36 15.76
C ARG A 364 -5.94 -9.31 15.90
N MET A 365 -6.51 -10.16 16.75
CA MET A 365 -7.94 -10.14 17.04
C MET A 365 -8.39 -8.79 17.58
N ILE A 366 -7.71 -8.25 18.61
CA ILE A 366 -8.03 -6.94 19.20
C ILE A 366 -7.98 -5.84 18.14
N ASP A 367 -6.90 -5.78 17.34
CA ASP A 367 -6.71 -4.76 16.30
C ASP A 367 -7.84 -4.81 15.27
N ARG A 368 -8.28 -6.00 14.84
CA ARG A 368 -9.39 -6.18 13.90
C ARG A 368 -10.73 -5.73 14.50
N LEU A 369 -11.05 -6.16 15.73
CA LEU A 369 -12.31 -5.79 16.38
C LEU A 369 -12.41 -4.27 16.60
N LEU A 370 -11.34 -3.64 17.08
CA LEU A 370 -11.31 -2.20 17.29
C LEU A 370 -11.41 -1.42 15.98
N ALA A 371 -10.72 -1.87 14.92
CA ALA A 371 -10.78 -1.23 13.61
C ALA A 371 -12.21 -1.19 13.03
N VAL A 372 -12.95 -2.29 13.14
CA VAL A 372 -14.35 -2.36 12.68
C VAL A 372 -15.29 -1.58 13.61
N ALA A 373 -15.08 -1.63 14.93
CA ALA A 373 -15.87 -0.87 15.90
C ALA A 373 -15.71 0.66 15.73
N ASP A 374 -14.49 1.12 15.41
CA ASP A 374 -14.22 2.53 15.11
C ASP A 374 -14.93 2.96 13.82
N GLY A 375 -14.89 2.12 12.78
CA GLY A 375 -15.63 2.35 11.54
C GLY A 375 -17.14 2.43 11.77
N ALA A 376 -17.71 1.50 12.53
CA ALA A 376 -19.13 1.48 12.90
C ALA A 376 -19.53 2.73 13.70
N SER A 377 -18.71 3.12 14.68
CA SER A 377 -18.94 4.33 15.49
C SER A 377 -18.90 5.60 14.63
N ALA A 378 -18.01 5.67 13.65
CA ALA A 378 -17.90 6.80 12.73
C ALA A 378 -19.16 6.95 11.86
N VAL A 379 -19.66 5.86 11.27
CA VAL A 379 -20.86 5.88 10.42
C VAL A 379 -22.13 6.17 11.23
N ALA A 380 -22.21 5.66 12.47
CA ALA A 380 -23.33 5.92 13.38
C ALA A 380 -23.53 7.41 13.69
N ALA A 381 -22.46 8.22 13.61
CA ALA A 381 -22.52 9.65 13.92
C ALA A 381 -23.36 10.47 12.92
N GLY A 382 -23.49 10.03 11.67
CA GLY A 382 -24.32 10.67 10.65
C GLY A 382 -25.44 9.79 10.10
N GLY A 383 -25.71 8.64 10.74
CA GLY A 383 -26.75 7.71 10.30
C GLY A 383 -28.16 8.07 10.76
N THR A 384 -29.16 7.43 10.15
CA THR A 384 -30.55 7.44 10.63
C THR A 384 -30.64 6.83 12.03
N ASP A 385 -31.73 7.07 12.76
CA ASP A 385 -31.92 6.50 14.10
C ASP A 385 -31.78 4.97 14.10
N GLU A 386 -32.29 4.30 13.07
CA GLU A 386 -32.16 2.85 12.89
C GLU A 386 -30.72 2.41 12.65
N SER A 387 -30.03 2.98 11.64
CA SER A 387 -28.63 2.64 11.34
C SER A 387 -27.72 2.97 12.52
N LYS A 388 -27.96 4.08 13.20
CA LYS A 388 -27.23 4.49 14.40
C LYS A 388 -27.40 3.49 15.53
N ALA A 389 -28.62 3.01 15.79
CA ALA A 389 -28.87 1.98 16.79
C ALA A 389 -28.11 0.68 16.46
N LYS A 390 -28.25 0.17 15.24
CA LYS A 390 -27.56 -1.04 14.74
C LYS A 390 -26.05 -0.95 14.91
N LEU A 391 -25.45 0.15 14.44
CA LEU A 391 -24.00 0.34 14.47
C LEU A 391 -23.44 0.61 15.87
N THR A 392 -24.21 1.30 16.73
CA THR A 392 -23.81 1.52 18.12
C THR A 392 -23.78 0.21 18.90
N GLU A 393 -24.79 -0.65 18.71
CA GLU A 393 -24.86 -1.98 19.34
C GLU A 393 -23.71 -2.88 18.87
N LEU A 394 -23.44 -2.90 17.55
CA LEU A 394 -22.31 -3.61 16.98
C LEU A 394 -20.98 -3.12 17.58
N ALA A 395 -20.72 -1.81 17.54
CA ALA A 395 -19.47 -1.24 18.04
C ALA A 395 -19.24 -1.54 19.53
N ALA A 396 -20.30 -1.44 20.35
CA ALA A 396 -20.23 -1.77 21.77
C ALA A 396 -19.89 -3.25 22.01
N SER A 397 -20.50 -4.16 21.23
CA SER A 397 -20.25 -5.61 21.32
C SER A 397 -18.80 -5.96 20.96
N LEU A 398 -18.29 -5.39 19.86
CA LEU A 398 -16.91 -5.60 19.40
C LEU A 398 -15.88 -5.06 20.42
N ARG A 399 -16.09 -3.82 20.91
CA ARG A 399 -15.19 -3.21 21.92
C ARG A 399 -15.20 -3.96 23.24
N GLY A 400 -16.36 -4.44 23.69
CA GLY A 400 -16.47 -5.18 24.96
C GLY A 400 -15.53 -6.39 25.02
N VAL A 401 -15.45 -7.17 23.95
CA VAL A 401 -14.51 -8.31 23.88
C VAL A 401 -13.07 -7.86 23.66
N ALA A 402 -12.83 -6.88 22.79
CA ALA A 402 -11.47 -6.39 22.51
C ALA A 402 -10.81 -5.78 23.76
N GLU A 403 -11.50 -4.86 24.45
CA GLU A 403 -11.02 -4.21 25.67
C GLU A 403 -10.94 -5.18 26.84
N GLY A 404 -11.90 -6.12 26.94
CA GLY A 404 -11.86 -7.20 27.95
C GLY A 404 -10.70 -8.17 27.76
N SER A 405 -10.17 -8.30 26.54
CA SER A 405 -9.06 -9.19 26.20
C SER A 405 -7.68 -8.52 26.27
N ALA A 406 -7.64 -7.18 26.32
CA ALA A 406 -6.40 -6.40 26.27
C ALA A 406 -5.48 -6.57 27.49
N PRO A 407 -5.97 -6.71 28.74
CA PRO A 407 -5.09 -6.86 29.90
C PRO A 407 -4.24 -8.15 29.84
N ASP A 408 -2.95 -8.03 30.18
CA ASP A 408 -1.99 -9.14 30.14
C ASP A 408 -2.36 -10.30 31.09
N ASN A 409 -3.19 -10.05 32.11
CA ASN A 409 -3.62 -11.06 33.08
C ASN A 409 -4.81 -11.91 32.61
N VAL A 410 -5.44 -11.56 31.48
CA VAL A 410 -6.49 -12.37 30.86
C VAL A 410 -5.79 -13.44 30.01
N SER A 411 -6.12 -14.71 30.21
CA SER A 411 -5.52 -15.81 29.45
C SER A 411 -6.23 -16.06 28.12
N GLU A 412 -5.54 -16.61 27.12
CA GLU A 412 -6.13 -17.00 25.84
C GLU A 412 -7.30 -17.99 26.01
N VAL A 413 -7.23 -18.85 27.04
CA VAL A 413 -8.29 -19.80 27.44
C VAL A 413 -9.58 -19.09 27.86
N GLN A 414 -9.46 -17.90 28.45
CA GLN A 414 -10.62 -17.06 28.81
C GLN A 414 -11.15 -16.28 27.61
N ILE A 415 -10.28 -15.91 26.67
CA ILE A 415 -10.62 -15.08 25.49
C ILE A 415 -11.36 -15.90 24.43
N ALA A 416 -10.87 -17.09 24.12
CA ALA A 416 -11.41 -17.96 23.07
C ALA A 416 -12.93 -18.18 23.15
N PRO A 417 -13.54 -18.54 24.29
CA PRO A 417 -14.99 -18.74 24.36
C PRO A 417 -15.79 -17.44 24.20
N GLU A 418 -15.27 -16.30 24.66
CA GLU A 418 -15.92 -15.00 24.51
C GLU A 418 -15.92 -14.54 23.04
N VAL A 419 -14.83 -14.78 22.30
CA VAL A 419 -14.76 -14.50 20.85
C VAL A 419 -15.78 -15.34 20.08
N ARG A 420 -15.89 -16.63 20.38
CA ARG A 420 -16.89 -17.52 19.76
C ARG A 420 -18.32 -17.08 20.07
N LYS A 421 -18.60 -16.71 21.33
CA LYS A 421 -19.91 -16.20 21.75
C LYS A 421 -20.26 -14.89 21.02
N LEU A 422 -19.28 -13.99 20.89
CA LEU A 422 -19.42 -12.76 20.13
C LEU A 422 -19.72 -13.05 18.65
N ALA A 423 -19.03 -14.01 18.03
CA ALA A 423 -19.29 -14.42 16.65
C ALA A 423 -20.75 -14.84 16.43
N VAL A 424 -21.31 -15.69 17.29
CA VAL A 424 -22.72 -16.09 17.24
C VAL A 424 -23.66 -14.89 17.42
N SER A 425 -23.36 -14.03 18.39
CA SER A 425 -24.20 -12.85 18.69
C SER A 425 -24.22 -11.85 17.53
N VAL A 426 -23.05 -11.54 16.96
CA VAL A 426 -22.94 -10.61 15.83
C VAL A 426 -23.55 -11.21 14.57
N ASN A 427 -23.35 -12.51 14.30
CA ASN A 427 -24.00 -13.14 13.17
C ASN A 427 -25.52 -13.05 13.26
N LYS A 428 -26.09 -13.34 14.44
CA LYS A 428 -27.53 -13.20 14.69
C LYS A 428 -27.98 -11.74 14.52
N MET A 429 -27.25 -10.78 15.09
CA MET A 429 -27.55 -9.36 14.99
C MET A 429 -27.57 -8.88 13.54
N VAL A 430 -26.49 -9.10 12.79
CA VAL A 430 -26.33 -8.61 11.41
C VAL A 430 -27.33 -9.28 10.45
N THR A 431 -27.68 -10.55 10.67
CA THR A 431 -28.69 -11.22 9.84
C THR A 431 -30.08 -10.57 9.93
N THR A 432 -30.39 -9.90 11.04
CA THR A 432 -31.65 -9.13 11.16
C THR A 432 -31.65 -7.78 10.44
N TRP A 433 -30.48 -7.33 9.96
CA TRP A 433 -30.35 -6.01 9.34
C TRP A 433 -30.73 -6.03 7.86
N ALA A 434 -30.56 -7.17 7.20
CA ALA A 434 -30.93 -7.31 5.80
C ALA A 434 -32.45 -7.12 5.65
N PRO A 435 -32.92 -6.22 4.76
CA PRO A 435 -34.32 -6.20 4.41
C PRO A 435 -34.69 -7.59 3.86
N ALA A 436 -35.84 -8.13 4.26
CA ALA A 436 -36.32 -9.46 3.88
C ALA A 436 -36.54 -9.67 2.35
N ALA A 437 -36.07 -8.74 1.51
CA ALA A 437 -36.33 -8.63 0.09
C ALA A 437 -35.04 -8.74 -0.74
N ALA A 438 -34.49 -9.95 -0.82
CA ALA A 438 -33.73 -10.47 -1.98
C ALA A 438 -33.51 -12.00 -1.85
N ALA A 439 -34.44 -12.75 -1.24
CA ALA A 439 -34.38 -14.21 -1.13
C ALA A 439 -34.75 -14.93 -2.45
N GLY A 440 -34.33 -14.37 -3.59
CA GLY A 440 -34.51 -14.94 -4.92
C GLY A 440 -33.21 -14.83 -5.70
N ASP A 441 -32.27 -15.74 -5.43
CA ASP A 441 -31.47 -16.46 -6.44
C ASP A 441 -30.23 -17.20 -5.89
N ASP A 442 -29.84 -17.03 -4.62
CA ASP A 442 -28.62 -17.67 -4.07
C ASP A 442 -28.88 -18.88 -3.13
N ALA A 443 -30.05 -19.53 -3.20
CA ALA A 443 -30.36 -20.70 -2.39
C ALA A 443 -29.75 -22.03 -2.90
N ALA A 444 -28.59 -22.00 -3.57
CA ALA A 444 -27.98 -23.18 -4.19
C ALA A 444 -26.55 -23.51 -3.73
N MET A 445 -26.03 -22.91 -2.65
CA MET A 445 -24.64 -23.18 -2.22
C MET A 445 -24.42 -23.33 -0.70
N GLU A 446 -25.41 -23.82 0.04
CA GLU A 446 -25.20 -24.26 1.43
C GLU A 446 -25.86 -25.62 1.68
N ASP A 447 -25.20 -26.70 1.24
CA ASP A 447 -25.29 -28.02 1.88
C ASP A 447 -24.16 -28.94 1.37
N GLU A 448 -22.90 -28.61 1.70
CA GLU A 448 -21.82 -29.60 1.64
C GLU A 448 -20.74 -29.31 2.70
N PHE A 449 -21.13 -29.45 3.97
CA PHE A 449 -20.18 -29.69 5.05
C PHE A 449 -20.70 -30.83 5.93
N GLY A 450 -20.56 -32.06 5.41
CA GLY A 450 -20.93 -33.28 6.11
C GLY A 450 -20.43 -34.56 5.42
N ALA A 451 -19.33 -35.11 5.95
CA ALA A 451 -19.00 -36.53 6.05
C ALA A 451 -18.94 -37.43 4.79
N GLU A 452 -17.70 -37.87 4.52
CA GLU A 452 -17.27 -39.28 4.35
C GLU A 452 -17.23 -39.95 2.96
N ALA A 453 -16.16 -40.75 2.82
CA ALA A 453 -15.98 -41.94 1.96
C ALA A 453 -15.31 -41.80 0.59
N ALA A 454 -14.17 -42.49 0.51
CA ALA A 454 -13.44 -42.84 -0.70
C ALA A 454 -14.24 -43.79 -1.61
N ALA A 455 -14.15 -43.58 -2.92
CA ALA A 455 -14.31 -44.63 -3.92
C ALA A 455 -13.53 -44.27 -5.20
N ASP A 456 -12.92 -45.32 -5.75
CA ASP A 456 -12.05 -45.42 -6.93
C ASP A 456 -12.74 -45.14 -8.27
N GLU A 457 -11.92 -44.59 -9.20
CA GLU A 457 -11.81 -44.85 -10.66
C GLU A 457 -13.00 -44.63 -11.64
N PRO A 458 -12.74 -44.56 -12.97
CA PRO A 458 -11.54 -44.15 -13.71
C PRO A 458 -11.82 -43.12 -14.82
N ALA A 459 -10.72 -42.70 -15.45
CA ALA A 459 -10.63 -41.87 -16.65
C ALA A 459 -11.42 -42.41 -17.85
N ASP A 460 -11.93 -41.50 -18.68
CA ASP A 460 -12.16 -41.77 -20.09
C ASP A 460 -11.74 -40.59 -20.97
N GLU A 461 -11.23 -40.99 -22.12
CA GLU A 461 -10.37 -40.31 -23.07
C GLU A 461 -11.18 -39.76 -24.27
N ALA A 462 -10.53 -38.94 -25.10
CA ALA A 462 -10.95 -38.55 -26.48
C ALA A 462 -12.03 -37.45 -26.60
N ALA A 463 -12.05 -36.56 -27.58
CA ALA A 463 -11.18 -36.28 -28.71
C ALA A 463 -11.40 -34.84 -29.20
N ASP A 464 -10.34 -34.26 -29.74
CA ASP A 464 -10.31 -33.13 -30.67
C ASP A 464 -10.97 -33.55 -32.02
N PRO A 465 -11.58 -32.62 -32.78
CA PRO A 465 -10.86 -32.23 -34.00
C PRO A 465 -11.02 -30.75 -34.42
N ALA A 466 -9.87 -30.18 -34.76
CA ALA A 466 -9.54 -29.45 -35.99
C ALA A 466 -10.70 -28.94 -36.87
N GLY A 467 -10.68 -27.62 -37.12
CA GLY A 467 -11.38 -26.96 -38.21
C GLY A 467 -10.60 -25.75 -38.71
N ASP A 468 -9.82 -25.96 -39.77
CA ASP A 468 -9.22 -24.92 -40.61
C ASP A 468 -10.30 -24.04 -41.25
N ALA A 469 -10.07 -22.72 -41.29
CA ALA A 469 -10.72 -21.82 -42.25
C ALA A 469 -9.84 -20.59 -42.54
N GLU A 470 -9.04 -20.76 -43.58
CA GLU A 470 -8.38 -19.78 -44.42
C GLU A 470 -9.40 -18.78 -45.04
N ALA A 471 -9.16 -17.48 -44.92
CA ALA A 471 -9.58 -16.46 -45.91
C ALA A 471 -8.97 -15.07 -45.59
N ALA A 472 -7.89 -14.73 -46.29
CA ALA A 472 -7.63 -13.36 -46.75
C ALA A 472 -8.42 -13.15 -48.07
N PRO A 473 -8.73 -11.91 -48.55
CA PRO A 473 -7.67 -11.00 -49.01
C PRO A 473 -7.98 -9.48 -48.98
N ALA A 474 -6.90 -8.75 -49.29
CA ALA A 474 -6.84 -7.50 -50.08
C ALA A 474 -7.32 -6.16 -49.47
N GLY A 475 -6.33 -5.28 -49.25
CA GLY A 475 -6.07 -4.19 -50.21
C GLY A 475 -6.39 -2.76 -49.78
N ALA A 476 -5.50 -1.84 -50.20
CA ALA A 476 -5.62 -0.37 -50.24
C ALA A 476 -5.53 0.35 -48.86
N ASP A 477 -4.89 1.50 -48.68
CA ASP A 477 -4.11 2.37 -49.57
C ASP A 477 -3.16 3.19 -48.67
N ALA A 478 -1.95 3.41 -49.15
CA ALA A 478 -1.00 4.33 -48.54
C ALA A 478 -1.38 5.76 -48.91
N VAL A 479 -1.66 6.60 -47.92
CA VAL A 479 -1.79 8.05 -48.08
C VAL A 479 -0.81 8.74 -47.13
N GLU A 480 0.32 9.16 -47.69
CA GLU A 480 1.16 10.26 -47.18
C GLU A 480 0.32 11.53 -47.00
N PRO A 481 0.62 12.34 -45.98
CA PRO A 481 0.53 13.78 -46.16
C PRO A 481 1.88 14.46 -45.88
N ALA A 482 2.39 15.00 -46.99
CA ALA A 482 2.97 16.32 -47.16
C ALA A 482 3.48 17.06 -45.92
N ALA A 483 4.79 17.33 -45.95
CA ALA A 483 5.46 18.37 -45.22
C ALA A 483 4.85 19.74 -45.53
N ASP A 484 4.47 20.48 -44.48
CA ASP A 484 4.12 21.89 -44.57
C ASP A 484 5.17 22.77 -43.88
N LYS A 485 5.45 23.89 -44.53
CA LYS A 485 6.57 24.80 -44.37
C LYS A 485 6.23 25.86 -43.29
N PRO A 486 7.20 26.39 -42.53
CA PRO A 486 6.91 27.32 -41.44
C PRO A 486 6.52 28.71 -41.97
N ALA A 487 5.40 29.25 -41.47
CA ALA A 487 4.96 30.62 -41.70
C ALA A 487 5.44 31.55 -40.57
N ALA A 488 6.31 32.47 -40.98
CA ALA A 488 6.38 33.89 -40.63
C ALA A 488 6.04 34.37 -39.20
N GLU A 489 7.10 34.93 -38.58
CA GLU A 489 7.12 36.18 -37.80
C GLU A 489 5.87 37.06 -37.83
N ALA A 490 5.37 37.39 -36.64
CA ALA A 490 4.53 38.56 -36.40
C ALA A 490 5.20 39.46 -35.32
N PRO A 491 5.07 40.79 -35.45
CA PRO A 491 5.97 41.76 -34.84
C PRO A 491 5.63 42.15 -33.38
N ALA A 492 6.63 42.74 -32.74
CA ALA A 492 6.61 43.36 -31.43
C ALA A 492 5.46 44.37 -31.26
N ALA A 493 4.73 44.24 -30.16
CA ALA A 493 3.76 45.24 -29.71
C ALA A 493 4.47 46.31 -28.88
N GLU A 494 4.27 47.56 -29.30
CA GLU A 494 4.72 48.79 -28.67
C GLU A 494 4.12 49.00 -27.28
N VAL A 495 4.93 49.63 -26.43
CA VAL A 495 4.59 50.20 -25.12
C VAL A 495 3.94 51.57 -25.33
N PRO A 496 2.76 51.87 -24.78
CA PRO A 496 2.31 53.24 -24.64
C PRO A 496 2.82 53.82 -23.32
N GLU A 497 3.71 54.80 -23.47
CA GLU A 497 4.08 55.82 -22.49
C GLU A 497 2.91 56.82 -22.37
N SER A 498 2.28 56.95 -21.21
CA SER A 498 1.54 58.18 -20.87
C SER A 498 1.37 58.37 -19.36
N ALA A 499 2.06 59.40 -18.87
CA ALA A 499 1.58 60.46 -17.98
C ALA A 499 0.70 60.10 -16.76
N GLY A 500 1.29 60.33 -15.59
CA GLY A 500 0.66 60.44 -14.27
C GLY A 500 1.71 60.74 -13.22
#